data_AF-V3ZK55-F1
#
_entry.id   AF-V3ZK55-F1
#
_cell.length_a   1.000
_cell.length_b   1.000
_cell.length_c   1.000
_cell.angle_alpha   90.00
_cell.angle_beta   90.00
_cell.angle_gamma   90.00
#
_symmetry.space_group_name_H-M   'P 1'
#
loop_
_entity.id
_entity.type
_entity.pdbx_description
1 polymer ?
#
loop_
_entity_poly.entity_id
_entity_poly.type
_entity_poly.pdbx_seq_one_letter_code
_entity_poly.pdbx_strand_id
1 'polypeptide(L)'
;MKRMRCLFLGCALVVAFIYFSSTFVSATVDMNIKELQFVADHLTPEECIQVEAALRQNRFQIDWEQLKKDTKTLNEKTKSTPCLVRLVNWDRGKAKHLTFQDLAIRLKELGFVEVSDKISKNVNHEKAEEVKESFVDDPFKELVPTKSLLLDEPKDLKSAQIKPAPIEEESHYNVILWSVLGSLSFTLLLLVSCYVCCPEGCCTVWRKTVPQGCSVGCDMLVYQCSACCSRLGKDTEYHLLDGEETNQTDLDSGQIPSFEEVENAITRARSVTRNV
;
A
#
# COMPACT_ATOMS: atom_id res chain seq x y z
N MET A 1 34.01 14.45 -11.07
CA MET A 1 33.42 13.11 -10.81
C MET A 1 32.39 13.06 -9.67
N LYS A 2 32.57 13.74 -8.51
CA LYS A 2 31.62 13.67 -7.38
C LYS A 2 30.17 14.12 -7.70
N ARG A 3 29.99 15.17 -8.53
CA ARG A 3 28.66 15.66 -8.96
C ARG A 3 27.84 14.65 -9.77
N MET A 4 28.50 13.79 -10.54
CA MET A 4 27.83 12.80 -11.39
C MET A 4 27.26 11.62 -10.58
N ARG A 5 27.89 11.29 -9.44
CA ARG A 5 27.43 10.25 -8.51
C ARG A 5 26.17 10.63 -7.75
N CYS A 6 26.00 11.91 -7.40
CA CYS A 6 24.80 12.39 -6.70
C CYS A 6 23.56 12.33 -7.58
N LEU A 7 23.68 12.67 -8.86
CA LEU A 7 22.56 12.67 -9.81
C LEU A 7 22.06 11.24 -10.07
N PHE A 8 22.98 10.27 -10.14
CA PHE A 8 22.63 8.86 -10.30
C PHE A 8 21.92 8.29 -9.06
N LEU A 9 22.37 8.67 -7.86
CA LEU A 9 21.75 8.24 -6.61
C LEU A 9 20.33 8.82 -6.43
N GLY A 10 20.12 10.09 -6.78
CA GLY A 10 18.80 10.73 -6.76
C GLY A 10 17.80 10.04 -7.69
N CYS A 11 18.20 9.79 -8.94
CA CYS A 11 17.37 9.04 -9.89
C CYS A 11 17.06 7.62 -9.39
N ALA A 12 18.05 6.92 -8.81
CA ALA A 12 17.84 5.58 -8.26
C ALA A 12 16.82 5.56 -7.10
N LEU A 13 16.85 6.56 -6.22
CA LEU A 13 15.90 6.68 -5.11
C LEU A 13 14.48 7.00 -5.60
N VAL A 14 14.33 7.83 -6.63
CA VAL A 14 13.01 8.12 -7.25
C VAL A 14 12.43 6.85 -7.86
N VAL A 15 13.23 6.10 -8.64
CA VAL A 15 12.78 4.84 -9.26
C VAL A 15 12.42 3.79 -8.21
N ALA A 16 13.22 3.66 -7.14
CA ALA A 16 12.92 2.77 -6.02
C ALA A 16 11.63 3.16 -5.30
N PHE A 17 11.38 4.46 -5.09
CA PHE A 17 10.16 4.95 -4.48
C PHE A 17 8.92 4.66 -5.35
N ILE A 18 8.98 4.93 -6.66
CA ILE A 18 7.88 4.62 -7.59
C ILE A 18 7.58 3.12 -7.60
N TYR A 19 8.62 2.28 -7.64
CA TYR A 19 8.47 0.83 -7.61
C TYR A 19 7.83 0.36 -6.30
N PHE A 20 8.30 0.89 -5.16
CA PHE A 20 7.76 0.59 -3.84
C PHE A 20 6.31 1.07 -3.69
N SER A 21 5.98 2.30 -4.09
CA SER A 21 4.59 2.78 -4.01
C SER A 21 3.63 1.95 -4.88
N SER A 22 4.10 1.45 -6.02
CA SER A 22 3.27 0.62 -6.91
C SER A 22 2.92 -0.74 -6.30
N THR A 23 3.75 -1.28 -5.40
CA THR A 23 3.46 -2.53 -4.69
C THR A 23 2.47 -2.37 -3.53
N PHE A 24 2.30 -1.15 -2.99
CA PHE A 24 1.38 -0.91 -1.86
C PHE A 24 -0.08 -0.65 -2.27
N VAL A 25 -0.36 -0.44 -3.56
CA VAL A 25 -1.73 -0.18 -4.04
C VAL A 25 -2.63 -1.43 -3.99
N SER A 26 -2.09 -2.62 -3.73
CA SER A 26 -2.87 -3.86 -3.66
C SER A 26 -3.51 -4.16 -2.30
N ALA A 27 -3.73 -3.15 -1.45
CA ALA A 27 -4.50 -3.31 -0.21
C ALA A 27 -6.01 -3.38 -0.49
N THR A 28 -6.42 -4.27 -1.39
CA THR A 28 -7.82 -4.69 -1.51
C THR A 28 -8.11 -5.66 -0.39
N VAL A 29 -9.21 -5.43 0.34
CA VAL A 29 -9.66 -6.24 1.47
C VAL A 29 -9.78 -7.70 1.02
N ASP A 30 -8.90 -8.56 1.54
CA ASP A 30 -8.98 -10.01 1.38
C ASP A 30 -10.33 -10.49 1.94
N MET A 31 -10.99 -11.42 1.23
CA MET A 31 -12.26 -11.97 1.70
C MET A 31 -12.08 -12.72 3.02
N ASN A 32 -12.98 -12.47 3.97
CA ASN A 32 -12.97 -13.21 5.21
C ASN A 32 -13.55 -14.62 4.99
N ILE A 33 -12.96 -15.63 5.60
CA ILE A 33 -13.49 -17.00 5.53
C ILE A 33 -14.94 -17.10 6.03
N LYS A 34 -15.33 -16.25 6.99
CA LYS A 34 -16.71 -16.16 7.49
C LYS A 34 -17.70 -15.69 6.42
N GLU A 35 -17.28 -14.79 5.54
CA GLU A 35 -18.10 -14.27 4.44
C GLU A 35 -18.26 -15.33 3.34
N LEU A 36 -17.18 -16.04 3.02
CA LEU A 36 -17.23 -17.19 2.11
C LEU A 36 -18.13 -18.30 2.65
N GLN A 37 -18.09 -18.55 3.97
CA GLN A 37 -18.99 -19.51 4.62
C GLN A 37 -20.45 -19.06 4.52
N PHE A 38 -20.73 -17.78 4.79
CA PHE A 38 -22.08 -17.23 4.63
C PHE A 38 -22.62 -17.45 3.21
N VAL A 39 -21.83 -17.18 2.18
CA VAL A 39 -22.21 -17.42 0.78
C VAL A 39 -22.42 -18.91 0.52
N ALA A 40 -21.52 -19.77 1.00
CA ALA A 40 -21.63 -21.21 0.83
C ALA A 40 -22.88 -21.81 1.47
N ASP A 41 -23.31 -21.29 2.62
CA ASP A 41 -24.49 -21.76 3.35
C ASP A 41 -25.81 -21.34 2.68
N HIS A 42 -25.78 -20.33 1.81
CA HIS A 42 -26.96 -19.81 1.09
C HIS A 42 -27.06 -20.31 -0.36
N LEU A 43 -26.12 -21.12 -0.83
CA LEU A 43 -26.11 -21.67 -2.18
C LEU A 43 -26.31 -23.18 -2.15
N THR A 44 -27.12 -23.69 -3.08
CA THR A 44 -27.15 -25.12 -3.37
C THR A 44 -25.83 -25.59 -4.02
N PRO A 45 -25.50 -26.89 -3.99
CA PRO A 45 -24.29 -27.41 -4.62
C PRO A 45 -24.17 -27.04 -6.11
N GLU A 46 -25.28 -27.05 -6.85
CA GLU A 46 -25.34 -26.71 -8.26
C GLU A 46 -25.10 -25.21 -8.49
N GLU A 47 -25.74 -24.35 -7.69
CA GLU A 47 -25.55 -22.91 -7.74
C GLU A 47 -24.12 -22.52 -7.38
N CYS A 48 -23.52 -23.19 -6.40
CA CYS A 48 -22.13 -22.97 -6.03
C CYS A 48 -21.15 -23.24 -7.18
N ILE A 49 -21.42 -24.29 -7.98
CA ILE A 49 -20.62 -24.57 -9.18
C ILE A 49 -20.77 -23.46 -10.22
N GLN A 50 -21.98 -22.93 -10.40
CA GLN A 50 -22.24 -21.82 -11.32
C GLN A 50 -21.53 -20.54 -10.87
N VAL A 51 -21.56 -20.24 -9.57
CA VAL A 51 -20.82 -19.12 -8.97
C VAL A 51 -19.32 -19.31 -9.18
N GLU A 52 -18.76 -20.47 -8.88
CA GLU A 52 -17.33 -20.79 -9.12
C GLU A 52 -16.95 -20.63 -10.60
N ALA A 53 -17.83 -21.04 -11.53
CA ALA A 53 -17.62 -20.88 -12.96
C ALA A 53 -17.65 -19.40 -13.38
N ALA A 54 -18.60 -18.62 -12.87
CA ALA A 54 -18.73 -17.19 -13.18
C ALA A 54 -17.52 -16.40 -12.65
N LEU A 55 -17.03 -16.72 -11.45
CA LEU A 55 -15.87 -16.08 -10.84
C LEU A 55 -14.55 -16.36 -11.58
N ARG A 56 -14.50 -17.39 -12.43
CA ARG A 56 -13.34 -17.65 -13.29
C ARG A 56 -13.32 -16.78 -14.55
N GLN A 57 -14.44 -16.16 -14.90
CA GLN A 57 -14.50 -15.25 -16.04
C GLN A 57 -13.93 -13.89 -15.64
N ASN A 58 -12.81 -13.50 -16.25
CA ASN A 58 -12.18 -12.19 -16.05
C ASN A 58 -12.73 -11.14 -17.03
N ARG A 59 -14.06 -11.06 -17.17
CA ARG A 59 -14.74 -10.14 -18.11
C ARG A 59 -15.76 -9.29 -17.38
N PHE A 60 -16.03 -8.07 -17.82
CA PHE A 60 -17.00 -7.21 -17.14
C PHE A 60 -18.41 -7.85 -17.04
N GLN A 61 -18.86 -8.54 -18.10
CA GLN A 61 -20.14 -9.25 -18.14
C GLN A 61 -19.94 -10.76 -18.28
N ILE A 62 -20.88 -11.53 -17.73
CA ILE A 62 -20.92 -12.99 -17.88
C ILE A 62 -21.21 -13.38 -19.33
N ASP A 63 -20.31 -14.19 -19.89
CA ASP A 63 -20.55 -14.92 -21.12
C ASP A 63 -21.32 -16.21 -20.80
N TRP A 64 -22.62 -16.21 -21.05
CA TRP A 64 -23.53 -17.31 -20.70
C TRP A 64 -23.22 -18.62 -21.43
N GLU A 65 -22.66 -18.55 -22.64
CA GLU A 65 -22.27 -19.77 -23.37
C GLU A 65 -21.03 -20.39 -22.74
N GLN A 66 -20.03 -19.55 -22.41
CA GLN A 66 -18.83 -19.99 -21.73
C GLN A 66 -19.14 -20.50 -20.32
N LEU A 67 -20.06 -19.84 -19.60
CA LEU A 67 -20.49 -20.24 -18.26
C LEU A 67 -21.08 -21.65 -18.26
N LYS A 68 -21.94 -21.98 -19.24
CA LYS A 68 -22.54 -23.32 -19.37
C LYS A 68 -21.47 -24.40 -19.60
N LYS A 69 -20.46 -24.11 -20.43
CA LYS A 69 -19.34 -25.02 -20.69
C LYS A 69 -18.53 -25.24 -19.41
N ASP A 70 -18.13 -24.17 -18.74
CA ASP A 70 -17.30 -24.22 -17.53
C ASP A 70 -18.01 -24.90 -16.36
N THR A 71 -19.31 -24.65 -16.20
CA THR A 71 -20.16 -25.30 -15.19
C THR A 71 -20.21 -26.81 -15.40
N LYS A 72 -20.36 -27.27 -16.66
CA LYS A 72 -20.38 -28.70 -16.98
C LYS A 72 -19.05 -29.36 -16.67
N THR A 73 -17.94 -28.76 -17.10
CA THR A 73 -16.58 -29.26 -16.83
C THR A 73 -16.28 -29.30 -15.33
N LEU A 74 -16.71 -28.28 -14.58
CA LEU A 74 -16.56 -28.26 -13.13
C LEU A 74 -17.37 -29.34 -12.46
N ASN A 75 -18.64 -29.50 -12.83
CA ASN A 75 -19.54 -30.51 -12.24
C ASN A 75 -18.94 -31.93 -12.35
N GLU A 76 -18.38 -32.28 -13.50
CA GLU A 76 -17.69 -33.56 -13.72
C GLU A 76 -16.46 -33.71 -12.81
N LYS A 77 -15.65 -32.66 -12.65
CA LYS A 77 -14.42 -32.71 -11.87
C LYS A 77 -14.63 -32.76 -10.36
N THR A 78 -15.72 -32.17 -9.86
CA THR A 78 -15.81 -31.78 -8.45
C THR A 78 -17.09 -32.22 -7.75
N LYS A 79 -17.86 -33.15 -8.32
CA LYS A 79 -19.17 -33.61 -7.84
C LYS A 79 -19.32 -33.82 -6.32
N SER A 80 -18.24 -34.17 -5.61
CA SER A 80 -18.24 -34.43 -4.15
C SER A 80 -17.63 -33.33 -3.27
N THR A 81 -17.14 -32.21 -3.84
CA THR A 81 -16.46 -31.17 -3.05
C THR A 81 -17.48 -30.21 -2.43
N PRO A 82 -17.45 -29.97 -1.10
CA PRO A 82 -18.32 -29.00 -0.44
C PRO A 82 -18.14 -27.58 -0.99
N CYS A 83 -19.22 -26.78 -1.00
CA CYS A 83 -19.21 -25.43 -1.56
C CYS A 83 -18.13 -24.53 -0.95
N LEU A 84 -18.05 -24.48 0.38
CA LEU A 84 -17.06 -23.67 1.09
C LEU A 84 -15.62 -23.99 0.65
N VAL A 85 -15.29 -25.28 0.53
CA VAL A 85 -13.94 -25.71 0.12
C VAL A 85 -13.62 -25.23 -1.29
N ARG A 86 -14.60 -25.19 -2.20
CA ARG A 86 -14.41 -24.67 -3.55
C ARG A 86 -14.15 -23.18 -3.56
N LEU A 87 -14.95 -22.41 -2.82
CA LEU A 87 -14.79 -20.96 -2.74
C LEU A 87 -13.44 -20.59 -2.11
N VAL A 88 -13.02 -21.29 -1.05
CA VAL A 88 -11.69 -21.10 -0.43
C VAL A 88 -10.56 -21.50 -1.37
N ASN A 89 -10.71 -22.58 -2.14
CA ASN A 89 -9.71 -22.98 -3.13
C ASN A 89 -9.63 -22.00 -4.31
N TRP A 90 -10.76 -21.41 -4.69
CA TRP A 90 -10.82 -20.35 -5.69
C TRP A 90 -10.11 -19.09 -5.19
N ASP A 91 -10.43 -18.64 -3.98
CA ASP A 91 -9.81 -17.52 -3.26
C ASP A 91 -8.27 -17.62 -3.25
N ARG A 92 -7.75 -18.76 -2.78
CA ARG A 92 -6.31 -19.04 -2.72
C ARG A 92 -5.63 -19.16 -4.09
N GLY A 93 -6.41 -19.46 -5.13
CA GLY A 93 -5.91 -19.78 -6.46
C GLY A 93 -5.89 -18.59 -7.39
N LYS A 94 -6.83 -18.60 -8.34
CA LYS A 94 -6.93 -17.60 -9.42
C LYS A 94 -7.51 -16.26 -8.95
N ALA A 95 -8.05 -16.21 -7.74
CA ALA A 95 -8.74 -15.05 -7.20
C ALA A 95 -7.86 -14.15 -6.34
N LYS A 96 -6.53 -14.33 -6.34
CA LYS A 96 -5.59 -13.53 -5.53
C LYS A 96 -5.68 -12.00 -5.78
N HIS A 97 -6.36 -11.58 -6.84
CA HIS A 97 -6.58 -10.18 -7.19
C HIS A 97 -8.05 -9.79 -7.24
N LEU A 98 -8.95 -10.70 -6.88
CA LEU A 98 -10.39 -10.46 -6.87
C LEU A 98 -10.82 -10.10 -5.46
N THR A 99 -11.73 -9.15 -5.39
CA THR A 99 -12.24 -8.57 -4.15
C THR A 99 -13.59 -9.17 -3.78
N PHE A 100 -14.04 -8.95 -2.54
CA PHE A 100 -15.41 -9.30 -2.16
C PHE A 100 -16.47 -8.63 -3.07
N GLN A 101 -16.14 -7.45 -3.63
CA GLN A 101 -17.02 -6.72 -4.52
C GLN A 101 -17.21 -7.47 -5.85
N ASP A 102 -16.16 -8.10 -6.37
CA ASP A 102 -16.26 -8.95 -7.57
C ASP A 102 -17.17 -10.15 -7.30
N LEU A 103 -17.06 -10.77 -6.12
CA LEU A 103 -17.96 -11.85 -5.70
C LEU A 103 -19.42 -11.39 -5.63
N ALA A 104 -19.67 -10.25 -5.00
CA ALA A 104 -21.00 -9.67 -4.88
C ALA A 104 -21.61 -9.34 -6.26
N ILE A 105 -20.82 -8.76 -7.17
CA ILE A 105 -21.25 -8.47 -8.55
C ILE A 105 -21.64 -9.77 -9.26
N ARG A 106 -20.81 -10.82 -9.20
CA ARG A 106 -21.13 -12.11 -9.85
C ARG A 106 -22.37 -12.77 -9.28
N LEU A 107 -22.55 -12.74 -7.96
CA LEU A 107 -23.77 -13.25 -7.33
C LEU A 107 -25.01 -12.53 -7.88
N LYS A 108 -24.93 -11.20 -8.04
CA LYS A 108 -26.03 -10.39 -8.58
C LYS A 108 -26.32 -10.69 -10.05
N GLU A 109 -25.30 -10.84 -10.88
CA GLU A 109 -25.45 -11.20 -12.30
C GLU A 109 -26.07 -12.59 -12.49
N LEU A 110 -25.82 -13.53 -11.58
CA LEU A 110 -26.45 -14.85 -11.56
C LEU A 110 -27.87 -14.85 -10.98
N GLY A 111 -28.33 -13.73 -10.41
CA GLY A 111 -29.67 -13.59 -9.83
C GLY A 111 -29.76 -13.79 -8.31
N PHE A 112 -28.63 -14.04 -7.62
CA PHE A 112 -28.56 -14.14 -6.15
C PHE A 112 -28.48 -12.77 -5.48
N VAL A 113 -29.44 -11.88 -5.82
CA VAL A 113 -29.44 -10.48 -5.38
C VAL A 113 -29.47 -10.37 -3.85
N GLU A 114 -30.30 -11.17 -3.17
CA GLU A 114 -30.41 -11.11 -1.71
C GLU A 114 -29.12 -11.53 -0.99
N VAL A 115 -28.43 -12.57 -1.49
CA VAL A 115 -27.16 -13.03 -0.92
C VAL A 115 -26.07 -11.98 -1.14
N SER A 116 -26.02 -11.41 -2.34
CA SER A 116 -25.11 -10.32 -2.71
C SER A 116 -25.30 -9.05 -1.85
N ASP A 117 -26.54 -8.65 -1.62
CA ASP A 117 -26.86 -7.47 -0.81
C ASP A 117 -26.52 -7.72 0.68
N LYS A 118 -26.81 -8.92 1.19
CA LYS A 118 -26.46 -9.31 2.57
C LYS A 118 -24.97 -9.36 2.80
N ILE A 119 -24.18 -9.96 1.90
CA ILE A 119 -22.72 -9.98 2.06
C ILE A 119 -22.13 -8.56 1.96
N SER A 120 -22.59 -7.76 1.00
CA SER A 120 -22.14 -6.37 0.86
C SER A 120 -22.43 -5.55 2.12
N LYS A 121 -23.61 -5.75 2.72
CA LYS A 121 -23.98 -5.11 3.98
C LYS A 121 -23.12 -5.57 5.15
N ASN A 122 -22.81 -6.87 5.24
CA ASN A 122 -22.01 -7.42 6.32
C ASN A 122 -20.55 -6.96 6.25
N VAL A 123 -19.94 -6.99 5.05
CA VAL A 123 -18.54 -6.57 4.85
C VAL A 123 -18.41 -5.06 5.08
N ASN A 124 -19.37 -4.28 4.60
CA ASN A 124 -19.35 -2.84 4.74
C ASN A 124 -20.01 -2.35 6.04
N HIS A 125 -20.43 -3.22 6.96
CA HIS A 125 -21.19 -2.76 8.13
C HIS A 125 -20.35 -1.81 8.99
N GLU A 126 -19.09 -2.16 9.27
CA GLU A 126 -18.20 -1.33 10.08
C GLU A 126 -17.94 0.03 9.41
N LYS A 127 -17.66 0.01 8.09
CA LYS A 127 -17.48 1.26 7.31
C LYS A 127 -18.76 2.09 7.24
N ALA A 128 -19.91 1.44 7.09
CA ALA A 128 -21.20 2.12 7.05
C ALA A 128 -21.55 2.73 8.41
N GLU A 129 -21.16 2.08 9.51
CA GLU A 129 -21.30 2.61 10.85
C GLU A 129 -20.36 3.79 11.08
N GLU A 130 -19.09 3.69 10.68
CA GLU A 130 -18.14 4.80 10.73
C GLU A 130 -18.61 6.01 9.91
N VAL A 131 -19.15 5.79 8.71
CA VAL A 131 -19.75 6.84 7.88
C VAL A 131 -21.00 7.41 8.55
N LYS A 132 -21.83 6.57 9.18
CA LYS A 132 -23.02 7.03 9.89
C LYS A 132 -22.63 7.91 11.08
N GLU A 133 -21.68 7.49 11.90
CA GLU A 133 -21.17 8.29 13.01
C GLU A 133 -20.54 9.60 12.53
N SER A 134 -19.79 9.55 11.43
CA SER A 134 -19.08 10.73 10.90
C SER A 134 -19.97 11.73 10.19
N PHE A 135 -21.05 11.29 9.53
CA PHE A 135 -21.86 12.15 8.64
C PHE A 135 -23.34 12.24 9.04
N VAL A 136 -23.93 11.18 9.58
CA VAL A 136 -25.37 11.15 9.92
C VAL A 136 -25.59 11.71 11.31
N ASP A 137 -24.77 11.28 12.26
CA ASP A 137 -24.84 11.65 13.67
C ASP A 137 -23.90 12.82 14.02
N ASP A 138 -23.40 13.53 12.99
CA ASP A 138 -22.56 14.72 13.15
C ASP A 138 -23.31 15.80 13.95
N PRO A 139 -22.82 16.19 15.16
CA PRO A 139 -23.45 17.24 15.97
C PRO A 139 -23.47 18.61 15.28
N PHE A 140 -22.65 18.82 14.24
CA PHE A 140 -22.62 20.04 13.46
C PHE A 140 -23.60 20.05 12.28
N LYS A 141 -24.34 18.96 12.05
CA LYS A 141 -25.32 18.88 10.95
C LYS A 141 -26.42 19.93 11.03
N GLU A 142 -26.82 20.33 12.24
CA GLU A 142 -27.78 21.42 12.46
C GLU A 142 -27.20 22.82 12.19
N LEU A 143 -25.87 22.94 12.17
CA LEU A 143 -25.16 24.20 11.94
C LEU A 143 -24.87 24.44 10.45
N VAL A 144 -25.05 23.43 9.59
CA VAL A 144 -24.91 23.57 8.14
C VAL A 144 -26.13 24.35 7.60
N PRO A 145 -25.95 25.56 7.03
CA PRO A 145 -27.06 26.36 6.54
C PRO A 145 -27.78 25.62 5.41
N THR A 146 -29.02 25.16 5.67
CA THR A 146 -29.86 24.46 4.68
C THR A 146 -30.28 25.36 3.51
N LYS A 147 -30.05 26.68 3.64
CA LYS A 147 -30.28 27.69 2.61
C LYS A 147 -29.00 27.94 1.81
N SER A 148 -28.49 26.90 1.15
CA SER A 148 -27.48 27.11 0.13
C SER A 148 -28.18 27.54 -1.16
N LEU A 149 -27.85 28.72 -1.67
CA LEU A 149 -28.38 29.33 -2.90
C LEU A 149 -28.12 28.51 -4.18
N LEU A 150 -27.47 27.34 -4.06
CA LEU A 150 -27.23 26.40 -5.15
C LEU A 150 -28.15 25.16 -5.12
N LEU A 151 -29.02 25.02 -4.11
CA LEU A 151 -30.05 23.98 -4.00
C LEU A 151 -31.44 24.59 -4.19
N ASP A 152 -31.70 25.24 -5.32
CA ASP A 152 -33.07 25.48 -5.76
C ASP A 152 -33.66 24.14 -6.21
N GLU A 153 -34.28 23.42 -5.27
CA GLU A 153 -35.03 22.20 -5.57
C GLU A 153 -36.17 22.51 -6.55
N PRO A 154 -36.20 21.89 -7.75
CA PRO A 154 -37.33 22.03 -8.65
C PRO A 154 -38.55 21.35 -8.03
N LYS A 155 -39.53 22.15 -7.58
CA LYS A 155 -40.71 21.75 -6.82
C LYS A 155 -41.71 20.82 -7.52
N ASP A 156 -41.46 20.37 -8.76
CA ASP A 156 -42.48 19.70 -9.58
C ASP A 156 -42.16 18.27 -10.05
N LEU A 157 -41.06 17.65 -9.61
CA LEU A 157 -40.75 16.25 -9.97
C LEU A 157 -41.32 15.26 -8.95
N LYS A 158 -42.64 15.04 -9.02
CA LYS A 158 -43.31 13.89 -8.41
C LYS A 158 -42.71 12.58 -8.96
N SER A 159 -42.03 11.84 -8.08
CA SER A 159 -41.96 10.36 -8.10
C SER A 159 -41.65 9.70 -9.45
N ALA A 160 -40.67 10.19 -10.20
CA ALA A 160 -39.99 9.32 -11.14
C ALA A 160 -39.14 8.35 -10.30
N GLN A 161 -39.39 7.04 -10.39
CA GLN A 161 -38.50 6.04 -9.79
C GLN A 161 -37.09 6.30 -10.32
N ILE A 162 -36.25 6.87 -9.45
CA ILE A 162 -34.84 7.04 -9.71
C ILE A 162 -34.26 5.62 -9.72
N LYS A 163 -34.13 5.06 -10.94
CA LYS A 163 -33.27 3.91 -11.16
C LYS A 163 -31.89 4.36 -10.68
N PRO A 164 -31.31 3.77 -9.62
CA PRO A 164 -30.06 4.27 -9.08
C PRO A 164 -29.04 4.30 -10.21
N ALA A 165 -28.52 5.51 -10.48
CA ALA A 165 -27.43 5.68 -11.43
C ALA A 165 -26.28 4.78 -10.99
N PRO A 166 -25.50 4.20 -11.93
CA PRO A 166 -24.33 3.42 -11.58
C PRO A 166 -23.43 4.28 -10.69
N ILE A 167 -23.27 3.85 -9.44
CA ILE A 167 -22.43 4.53 -8.45
C ILE A 167 -20.98 4.27 -8.89
N GLU A 168 -20.40 5.18 -9.65
CA GLU A 168 -18.99 5.16 -10.09
C GLU A 168 -18.04 5.89 -9.09
N GLU A 169 -18.50 6.23 -7.89
CA GLU A 169 -17.84 7.29 -7.11
C GLU A 169 -16.68 6.89 -6.16
N GLU A 170 -16.39 5.60 -5.94
CA GLU A 170 -15.30 5.24 -5.00
C GLU A 170 -13.88 5.26 -5.61
N SER A 171 -13.74 5.28 -6.95
CA SER A 171 -12.40 5.24 -7.56
C SER A 171 -11.67 6.59 -7.54
N HIS A 172 -12.41 7.70 -7.51
CA HIS A 172 -11.85 9.04 -7.72
C HIS A 172 -11.08 9.57 -6.51
N TYR A 173 -11.49 9.25 -5.29
CA TYR A 173 -10.80 9.68 -4.06
C TYR A 173 -9.40 9.09 -3.96
N ASN A 174 -9.23 7.82 -4.32
CA ASN A 174 -7.93 7.18 -4.36
C ASN A 174 -7.02 7.86 -5.39
N VAL A 175 -7.52 8.12 -6.60
CA VAL A 175 -6.73 8.80 -7.63
C VAL A 175 -6.27 10.19 -7.18
N ILE A 176 -7.17 10.97 -6.56
CA ILE A 176 -6.84 12.31 -6.04
C ILE A 176 -5.80 12.21 -4.92
N LEU A 177 -6.00 11.35 -3.93
CA LEU A 177 -5.07 11.19 -2.81
C LEU A 177 -3.67 10.77 -3.28
N TRP A 178 -3.59 9.77 -4.16
CA TRP A 178 -2.31 9.32 -4.72
C TRP A 178 -1.65 10.40 -5.59
N SER A 179 -2.42 11.22 -6.31
CA SER A 179 -1.87 12.34 -7.08
C SER A 179 -1.24 13.41 -6.18
N VAL A 180 -1.87 13.72 -5.04
CA VAL A 180 -1.38 14.71 -4.07
C VAL A 180 -0.12 14.19 -3.37
N LEU A 181 -0.14 12.94 -2.90
CA LEU A 181 1.02 12.30 -2.29
C LEU A 181 2.19 12.13 -3.28
N GLY A 182 1.89 11.78 -4.53
CA GLY A 182 2.88 11.71 -5.62
C GLY A 182 3.50 13.07 -5.91
N SER A 183 2.69 14.13 -5.98
CA SER A 183 3.16 15.50 -6.18
C SER A 183 4.02 16.00 -5.01
N LEU A 184 3.59 15.75 -3.76
CA LEU A 184 4.32 16.16 -2.57
C LEU A 184 5.67 15.44 -2.46
N SER A 185 5.69 14.12 -2.68
CA SER A 185 6.92 13.32 -2.67
C SER A 185 7.88 13.72 -3.79
N PHE A 186 7.38 13.97 -5.01
CA PHE A 186 8.17 14.48 -6.12
C PHE A 186 8.78 15.85 -5.81
N THR A 187 8.01 16.76 -5.21
CA THR A 187 8.48 18.09 -4.82
C THR A 187 9.58 18.00 -3.76
N LEU A 188 9.41 17.15 -2.75
CA LEU A 188 10.44 16.88 -1.75
C LEU A 188 11.70 16.28 -2.36
N LEU A 189 11.58 15.34 -3.30
CA LEU A 189 12.72 14.74 -4.00
C LEU A 189 13.46 15.77 -4.87
N LEU A 190 12.74 16.66 -5.54
CA LEU A 190 13.36 17.78 -6.26
C LEU A 190 14.09 18.72 -5.32
N LEU A 191 13.48 19.07 -4.17
CA LEU A 191 14.13 19.90 -3.16
C LEU A 191 15.42 19.25 -2.64
N VAL A 192 15.37 17.97 -2.24
CA VAL A 192 16.56 17.23 -1.77
C VAL A 192 17.62 17.14 -2.86
N SER A 193 17.22 16.84 -4.10
CA SER A 193 18.15 16.76 -5.24
C SER A 193 18.79 18.12 -5.54
N CYS A 194 18.02 19.20 -5.46
CA CYS A 194 18.51 20.57 -5.60
C CYS A 194 19.50 20.95 -4.49
N TYR A 195 19.18 20.63 -3.23
CA TYR A 195 20.07 20.85 -2.08
C TYR A 195 21.38 20.07 -2.20
N VAL A 196 21.34 18.82 -2.66
CA VAL A 196 22.52 17.94 -2.79
C VAL A 196 23.36 18.28 -4.03
N CYS A 197 22.74 18.56 -5.18
CA CYS A 197 23.47 18.77 -6.43
C CYS A 197 24.07 20.18 -6.54
N CYS A 198 23.38 21.21 -6.05
CA CYS A 198 23.76 22.61 -6.28
C CYS A 198 23.42 23.51 -5.06
N PRO A 199 24.13 23.38 -3.93
CA PRO A 199 23.89 24.23 -2.77
C PRO A 199 24.03 25.73 -3.11
N GLU A 200 25.03 26.10 -3.92
CA GLU A 200 25.25 27.49 -4.33
C GLU A 200 24.22 27.99 -5.36
N GLY A 201 23.78 27.12 -6.28
CA GLY A 201 22.82 27.47 -7.32
C GLY A 201 21.43 27.78 -6.74
N CYS A 202 20.96 26.95 -5.82
CA CYS A 202 19.69 27.19 -5.13
C CYS A 202 19.72 28.46 -4.26
N CYS A 203 20.83 28.70 -3.55
CA CYS A 203 20.99 29.94 -2.77
C CYS A 203 20.93 31.19 -3.66
N THR A 204 21.48 31.12 -4.88
CA THR A 204 21.48 32.25 -5.82
C THR A 204 20.09 32.54 -6.38
N VAL A 205 19.32 31.50 -6.72
CA VAL A 205 17.94 31.67 -7.21
C VAL A 205 17.01 32.14 -6.09
N TRP A 206 17.11 31.56 -4.89
CA TRP A 206 16.33 31.99 -3.72
C TRP A 206 16.64 33.42 -3.28
N ARG A 207 17.92 33.84 -3.30
CA ARG A 207 18.28 35.24 -3.00
C ARG A 207 17.65 36.26 -3.96
N LYS A 208 17.30 35.85 -5.18
CA LYS A 208 16.64 36.73 -6.15
C LYS A 208 15.12 36.81 -5.97
N THR A 209 14.49 35.78 -5.40
CA THR A 209 13.02 35.70 -5.29
C THR A 209 12.49 36.02 -3.89
N VAL A 210 13.31 35.94 -2.84
CA VAL A 210 12.88 36.09 -1.45
C VAL A 210 13.04 37.53 -0.95
N PRO A 211 12.04 38.09 -0.22
CA PRO A 211 12.15 39.39 0.44
C PRO A 211 13.34 39.47 1.40
N GLN A 212 14.00 40.63 1.50
CA GLN A 212 15.25 40.82 2.27
C GLN A 212 15.19 40.37 3.74
N GLY A 213 14.01 40.33 4.37
CA GLY A 213 13.86 39.85 5.75
C GLY A 213 14.09 38.33 5.91
N CYS A 214 13.82 37.53 4.88
CA CYS A 214 13.92 36.07 4.96
C CYS A 214 15.29 35.53 4.49
N SER A 215 16.13 36.35 3.86
CA SER A 215 17.45 35.90 3.38
C SER A 215 18.43 35.61 4.53
N VAL A 216 18.33 36.32 5.65
CA VAL A 216 19.19 36.14 6.83
C VAL A 216 18.97 34.77 7.48
N GLY A 217 17.71 34.34 7.60
CA GLY A 217 17.38 33.00 8.13
C GLY A 217 17.89 31.88 7.22
N CYS A 218 17.83 32.09 5.90
CA CYS A 218 18.37 31.14 4.93
C CYS A 218 19.89 31.01 5.01
N ASP A 219 20.62 32.12 5.09
CA ASP A 219 22.09 32.07 5.19
C ASP A 219 22.54 31.33 6.46
N MET A 220 21.79 31.46 7.57
CA MET A 220 22.06 30.73 8.81
C MET A 220 21.80 29.21 8.67
N LEU A 221 20.72 28.81 8.00
CA LEU A 221 20.42 27.39 7.72
C LEU A 221 21.44 26.76 6.77
N VAL A 222 21.83 27.48 5.72
CA VAL A 222 22.86 27.03 4.77
C VAL A 222 24.19 26.84 5.47
N TYR A 223 24.57 27.75 6.36
CA TYR A 223 25.80 27.63 7.16
C TYR A 223 25.76 26.41 8.10
N GLN A 224 24.64 26.20 8.80
CA GLN A 224 24.44 25.03 9.68
C GLN A 224 24.50 23.71 8.90
N CYS A 225 23.86 23.64 7.73
CA CYS A 225 23.92 22.46 6.86
C CYS A 225 25.32 22.22 6.30
N SER A 226 26.02 23.27 5.86
CA SER A 226 27.41 23.18 5.40
C SER A 226 28.31 22.63 6.51
N ALA A 227 28.19 23.15 7.73
CA ALA A 227 28.97 22.69 8.88
C ALA A 227 28.66 21.22 9.22
N CYS A 228 27.39 20.81 9.13
CA CYS A 228 26.97 19.43 9.38
C CYS A 228 27.53 18.45 8.32
N CYS A 229 27.45 18.80 7.03
CA CYS A 229 28.02 18.01 5.94
C CYS A 229 29.55 17.88 6.04
N SER A 230 30.25 18.95 6.43
CA SER A 230 31.70 18.89 6.64
C SER A 230 32.12 18.01 7.82
N ARG A 231 31.26 17.83 8.83
CA ARG A 231 31.51 16.89 9.94
C ARG A 231 31.31 15.44 9.49
N LEU A 232 30.17 15.15 8.87
CA LEU A 232 29.85 13.81 8.35
C LEU A 232 30.89 13.30 7.35
N GLY A 233 31.38 14.15 6.46
CA GLY A 233 32.40 13.78 5.48
C GLY A 233 33.76 13.42 6.08
N LYS A 234 34.13 14.02 7.23
CA LYS A 234 35.37 13.67 7.94
C LYS A 234 35.25 12.31 8.62
N ASP A 235 34.11 12.03 9.23
CA ASP A 235 33.89 10.76 9.92
C ASP A 235 33.91 9.56 8.95
N THR A 236 33.48 9.76 7.71
CA THR A 236 33.53 8.69 6.68
C THR A 236 34.95 8.43 6.17
N GLU A 237 35.82 9.44 6.18
CA GLU A 237 37.22 9.32 5.73
C GLU A 237 38.08 8.57 6.74
N TYR A 238 37.82 8.76 8.05
CA TYR A 238 38.49 7.98 9.11
C TYR A 238 38.14 6.49 9.06
N HIS A 239 36.88 6.13 8.75
CA HIS A 239 36.47 4.72 8.69
C HIS A 239 36.93 3.97 7.42
N LEU A 240 37.30 4.66 6.35
CA LEU A 240 37.84 4.03 5.14
C LEU A 240 39.35 3.81 5.18
N LEU A 241 40.08 4.54 6.04
CA LEU A 241 41.52 4.39 6.21
C LEU A 241 41.91 3.31 7.24
N ASP A 242 41.00 2.93 8.15
CA ASP A 242 41.22 1.84 9.13
C ASP A 242 40.88 0.43 8.60
N GLY A 243 40.44 0.30 7.33
CA GLY A 243 40.00 -0.96 6.74
C GLY A 243 41.02 -1.69 5.85
N GLU A 244 42.23 -1.15 5.66
CA GLU A 244 43.22 -1.65 4.69
C GLU A 244 44.49 -2.25 5.33
N GLU A 245 44.38 -2.89 6.50
CA GLU A 245 45.45 -3.76 7.00
C GLU A 245 44.85 -5.00 7.69
N THR A 246 44.58 -6.06 6.91
CA THR A 246 44.93 -7.46 7.24
C THR A 246 44.39 -8.38 6.15
N ASN A 247 45.22 -8.71 5.15
CA ASN A 247 45.06 -9.95 4.38
C ASN A 247 46.40 -10.40 3.81
N GLN A 248 47.20 -11.05 4.65
CA GLN A 248 48.18 -12.08 4.33
C GLN A 248 48.52 -12.69 5.71
N THR A 249 48.36 -13.97 6.03
CA THR A 249 48.73 -15.19 5.31
C THR A 249 48.14 -16.38 6.10
N ASP A 250 47.97 -17.51 5.42
CA ASP A 250 47.95 -18.87 6.00
C ASP A 250 46.68 -19.35 6.73
N LEU A 251 45.68 -19.73 5.93
CA LEU A 251 44.77 -20.83 6.25
C LEU A 251 45.55 -22.15 6.07
N ASP A 252 46.32 -22.49 7.09
CA ASP A 252 46.75 -23.87 7.31
C ASP A 252 45.61 -24.64 7.99
N SER A 253 45.53 -25.89 7.58
CA SER A 253 44.59 -26.90 7.98
C SER A 253 44.46 -27.09 9.49
N GLY A 254 43.21 -26.91 9.97
CA GLY A 254 42.57 -27.73 11.00
C GLY A 254 43.31 -28.03 12.31
N GLN A 255 42.92 -27.33 13.37
CA GLN A 255 42.63 -27.98 14.65
C GLN A 255 41.65 -27.11 15.45
N ILE A 256 40.46 -27.64 15.73
CA ILE A 256 39.49 -26.97 16.60
C ILE A 256 40.12 -26.98 18.01
N PRO A 257 40.32 -25.81 18.66
CA PRO A 257 40.91 -25.75 19.99
C PRO A 257 40.03 -26.53 20.95
N SER A 258 40.66 -27.32 21.81
CA SER A 258 39.94 -28.14 22.77
C SER A 258 39.17 -27.23 23.74
N PHE A 259 38.00 -27.69 24.20
CA PHE A 259 37.13 -26.93 25.10
C PHE A 259 37.87 -26.41 26.34
N GLU A 260 38.89 -27.13 26.80
CA GLU A 260 39.72 -26.78 27.95
C GLU A 260 40.62 -25.55 27.72
N GLU A 261 41.04 -25.29 26.47
CA GLU A 261 41.77 -24.08 26.10
C GLU A 261 40.86 -22.86 26.05
N VAL A 262 39.61 -23.04 25.60
CA VAL A 262 38.60 -21.98 25.60
C VAL A 262 38.21 -21.59 27.03
N GLU A 263 38.06 -22.57 27.93
CA GLU A 263 37.68 -22.31 29.32
C GLU A 263 38.81 -21.61 30.11
N ASN A 264 40.07 -21.96 29.84
CA ASN A 264 41.22 -21.27 30.42
C ASN A 264 41.37 -19.82 29.91
N ALA A 265 41.04 -19.55 28.64
CA ALA A 265 41.05 -18.19 28.10
C ALA A 265 39.98 -17.30 28.74
N ILE A 266 38.75 -17.83 28.93
CA ILE A 266 37.66 -17.10 29.59
C ILE A 266 38.01 -16.80 31.06
N THR A 267 38.64 -17.74 31.75
CA THR A 267 39.04 -17.56 33.15
C THR A 267 40.13 -16.48 33.30
N ARG A 268 41.05 -16.39 32.32
CA ARG A 268 42.08 -15.34 32.28
C ARG A 268 41.51 -13.95 31.96
N ALA A 269 40.47 -13.87 31.14
CA ALA A 269 39.80 -12.59 30.84
C ALA A 269 39.02 -12.04 32.06
N ARG A 270 38.47 -12.92 32.90
CA ARG A 270 37.74 -12.52 34.12
C ARG A 270 38.64 -12.05 35.27
N SER A 271 39.93 -12.40 35.29
CA SER A 271 40.85 -11.92 36.32
C SER A 271 41.35 -10.50 36.06
N VAL A 272 41.39 -10.06 34.80
CA VAL A 272 41.82 -8.70 34.41
C VAL A 272 40.75 -7.65 34.71
N THR A 273 39.47 -8.00 34.64
CA THR A 273 38.36 -7.08 34.91
C THR A 273 38.06 -6.86 36.39
N ARG A 274 38.74 -7.58 37.30
CA ARG A 274 38.49 -7.46 38.76
C ARG A 274 39.50 -6.53 39.48
N ASN A 275 40.47 -5.98 38.76
CA ASN A 275 41.48 -5.05 39.31
C ASN A 275 41.41 -3.64 38.69
N VAL A 276 40.25 -3.24 38.16
CA VAL A 276 39.95 -1.85 37.74
C VAL A 276 38.85 -1.31 38.63
#